data_AF-A0A927INR2-F1
#
_entry.id   AF-A0A927INR2-F1
#
_cell.length_a   1.000
_cell.length_b   1.000
_cell.length_c   1.000
_cell.angle_alpha   90.00
_cell.angle_beta   90.00
_cell.angle_gamma   90.00
#
_symmetry.space_group_name_H-M   'P 1'
#
loop_
_entity.id
_entity.type
_entity.pdbx_description
1 polymer ?
#
loop_
_entity_poly.entity_id
_entity_poly.type
_entity_poly.pdbx_seq_one_letter_code
_entity_poly.pdbx_strand_id
1 'polypeptide(L)'
;MNTSLKGVRPLDYALTAVLVALAVLLGVANATAGDDPGTAHAMDSRSWLILPVLVLAAVPILWRRRAVLPALAVSILVFAASLPMFGWITRCGLGLPLAIAYAYAVARFAGPASRQVIGVVGVVVLELVVLVEDASTGGLGALGIGLPLAALAYGAGVVVNTLADRRAAGSTLAPERVSA
;
A
#
# COMPACT_ATOMS: atom_id res chain seq x y z
N MET A 1 3.72 22.84 16.82
CA MET A 1 4.35 22.38 15.55
C MET A 1 4.19 20.87 15.46
N ASN A 2 3.39 20.39 14.51
CA ASN A 2 2.85 19.03 14.48
C ASN A 2 3.96 17.98 14.32
N THR A 3 4.19 17.18 15.36
CA THR A 3 5.12 16.03 15.38
C THR A 3 4.78 14.97 14.32
N SER A 4 3.55 14.92 13.83
CA SER A 4 3.09 13.97 12.81
C SER A 4 3.82 14.06 11.47
N LEU A 5 4.46 15.17 11.09
CA LEU A 5 5.16 15.29 9.81
C LEU A 5 6.70 15.21 9.89
N LYS A 6 7.30 15.16 11.08
CA LYS A 6 8.78 15.14 11.26
C LYS A 6 9.45 13.85 10.75
N GLY A 7 9.98 13.84 9.53
CA GLY A 7 10.71 12.69 8.96
C GLY A 7 10.00 12.00 7.78
N VAL A 8 8.98 12.63 7.19
CA VAL A 8 8.49 12.24 5.85
C VAL A 8 9.52 12.72 4.83
N ARG A 9 9.99 11.84 3.95
CA ARG A 9 10.94 12.21 2.87
C ARG A 9 10.18 12.65 1.61
N PRO A 10 10.79 13.45 0.72
CA PRO A 10 10.17 13.86 -0.55
C PRO A 10 9.58 12.69 -1.37
N LEU A 11 10.27 11.55 -1.37
CA LEU A 11 9.81 10.34 -2.07
C LEU A 11 8.53 9.74 -1.47
N ASP A 12 8.28 9.92 -0.17
CA ASP A 12 7.02 9.47 0.45
C ASP A 12 5.83 10.33 0.00
N TYR A 13 6.04 11.63 -0.17
CA TYR A 13 5.05 12.51 -0.78
C TYR A 13 4.79 12.15 -2.24
N ALA A 14 5.84 11.89 -3.02
CA ALA A 14 5.70 11.49 -4.42
C ALA A 14 4.90 10.18 -4.55
N LEU A 15 5.24 9.14 -3.78
CA LEU A 15 4.47 7.90 -3.79
C LEU A 15 3.01 8.14 -3.40
N THR A 16 2.78 8.90 -2.32
CA THR A 16 1.41 9.16 -1.86
C THR A 16 0.63 9.94 -2.90
N ALA A 17 1.23 10.93 -3.56
CA ALA A 17 0.60 11.68 -4.63
C ALA A 17 0.20 10.78 -5.80
N VAL A 18 1.06 9.83 -6.19
CA VAL A 18 0.73 8.83 -7.22
C VAL A 18 -0.44 7.94 -6.78
N LEU A 19 -0.42 7.43 -5.55
CA LEU A 19 -1.50 6.59 -5.01
C LEU A 19 -2.82 7.36 -4.87
N VAL A 20 -2.77 8.63 -4.46
CA VAL A 20 -3.95 9.50 -4.40
C VAL A 20 -4.47 9.82 -5.80
N ALA A 21 -3.60 10.05 -6.78
CA ALA A 21 -4.02 10.23 -8.17
C ALA A 21 -4.71 8.96 -8.70
N LEU A 22 -4.16 7.78 -8.42
CA LEU A 22 -4.82 6.50 -8.73
C LEU A 22 -6.18 6.37 -8.02
N ALA A 23 -6.26 6.74 -6.75
CA ALA A 23 -7.52 6.72 -5.99
C ALA A 23 -8.59 7.66 -6.60
N VAL A 24 -8.19 8.85 -7.03
CA VAL A 24 -9.09 9.82 -7.69
C VAL A 24 -9.54 9.30 -9.05
N LEU A 25 -8.61 8.84 -9.89
CA LEU A 25 -8.93 8.28 -11.20
C LEU A 25 -9.89 7.10 -11.07
N LEU A 26 -9.61 6.20 -10.14
CA LEU A 26 -10.45 5.02 -9.90
C LEU A 26 -11.80 5.39 -9.28
N GLY A 27 -11.83 6.35 -8.35
CA GLY A 27 -13.07 6.85 -7.75
C GLY A 27 -13.99 7.49 -8.77
N VAL A 28 -13.45 8.31 -9.68
CA VAL A 28 -14.20 8.88 -10.81
C VAL A 28 -14.68 7.76 -11.73
N ALA A 29 -13.80 6.84 -12.12
CA ALA A 29 -14.17 5.72 -13.00
C ALA A 29 -15.34 4.90 -12.43
N ASN A 30 -15.31 4.54 -11.14
CA ASN A 30 -16.41 3.83 -10.49
C ASN A 30 -17.70 4.66 -10.42
N ALA A 31 -17.60 5.97 -10.14
CA ALA A 31 -18.77 6.83 -10.01
C ALA A 31 -19.45 7.14 -11.37
N THR A 32 -18.69 7.11 -12.46
CA THR A 32 -19.18 7.43 -13.81
C THR A 32 -19.34 6.21 -14.72
N ALA A 33 -18.87 5.03 -14.31
CA ALA A 33 -19.04 3.81 -15.08
C ALA A 33 -20.55 3.52 -15.24
N GLY A 34 -21.00 3.47 -16.50
CA GLY A 34 -22.31 2.93 -16.84
C GLY A 34 -22.35 1.41 -16.63
N ASP A 35 -23.28 0.73 -17.29
CA ASP A 35 -23.24 -0.73 -17.35
C ASP A 35 -22.12 -1.16 -18.31
N ASP A 36 -20.89 -1.19 -17.82
CA ASP A 36 -19.72 -1.59 -18.60
C ASP A 36 -19.68 -3.13 -18.74
N PRO A 37 -19.85 -3.69 -19.95
CA PRO A 37 -19.77 -5.13 -20.16
C PRO A 37 -18.35 -5.69 -20.01
N GLY A 38 -17.32 -4.82 -19.86
CA GLY A 38 -15.93 -5.20 -19.67
C GLY A 38 -15.56 -5.65 -18.26
N THR A 39 -16.41 -5.42 -17.26
CA THR A 39 -16.18 -5.88 -15.88
C THR A 39 -16.64 -7.32 -15.68
N ALA A 40 -15.89 -8.10 -14.90
CA ALA A 40 -16.26 -9.48 -14.58
C ALA A 40 -17.55 -9.59 -13.74
N HIS A 41 -17.86 -8.56 -12.94
CA HIS A 41 -19.15 -8.38 -12.27
C HIS A 41 -19.69 -6.98 -12.50
N ALA A 42 -21.02 -6.88 -12.63
CA ALA A 42 -21.70 -5.58 -12.68
C ALA A 42 -21.44 -4.79 -11.39
N MET A 43 -21.28 -3.47 -11.53
CA MET A 43 -21.03 -2.59 -10.39
C MET A 43 -22.31 -2.35 -9.58
N ASP A 44 -22.24 -2.54 -8.27
CA ASP A 44 -23.37 -2.34 -7.36
C ASP A 44 -23.61 -0.87 -6.98
N SER A 45 -22.55 -0.05 -7.01
CA SER A 45 -22.61 1.32 -6.51
C SER A 45 -21.88 2.30 -7.43
N ARG A 46 -22.51 3.47 -7.63
CA ARG A 46 -21.96 4.62 -8.39
C ARG A 46 -21.80 5.86 -7.51
N SER A 47 -21.66 5.67 -6.20
CA SER A 47 -21.62 6.78 -5.25
C SER A 47 -20.32 7.58 -5.38
N TRP A 48 -20.44 8.91 -5.45
CA TRP A 48 -19.28 9.81 -5.39
C TRP A 48 -18.53 9.73 -4.05
N LEU A 49 -19.11 9.11 -3.01
CA LEU A 49 -18.42 8.81 -1.74
C LEU A 49 -17.31 7.78 -1.90
N ILE A 50 -17.25 7.02 -3.00
CA ILE A 50 -16.15 6.10 -3.30
C ILE A 50 -14.82 6.86 -3.35
N LEU A 51 -14.79 8.04 -3.98
CA LEU A 51 -13.58 8.85 -4.15
C LEU A 51 -12.91 9.21 -2.81
N PRO A 52 -13.58 9.89 -1.85
CA PRO A 52 -12.94 10.21 -0.58
C PRO A 52 -12.55 8.96 0.23
N VAL A 53 -13.28 7.84 0.11
CA VAL A 53 -12.93 6.57 0.77
C VAL A 53 -11.64 5.98 0.19
N LEU A 54 -11.49 5.92 -1.14
CA LEU A 54 -10.27 5.43 -1.78
C LEU A 54 -9.06 6.33 -1.46
N VAL A 55 -9.24 7.65 -1.44
CA VAL A 55 -8.19 8.58 -1.03
C VAL A 55 -7.79 8.33 0.42
N LEU A 56 -8.78 8.14 1.32
CA LEU A 56 -8.52 7.84 2.72
C LEU A 56 -7.77 6.51 2.92
N ALA A 57 -8.00 5.53 2.05
CA ALA A 57 -7.26 4.26 2.08
C ALA A 57 -5.79 4.42 1.64
N ALA A 58 -5.47 5.39 0.78
CA ALA A 58 -4.11 5.63 0.30
C ALA A 58 -3.26 6.48 1.26
N VAL A 59 -3.85 7.47 1.92
CA VAL A 59 -3.16 8.45 2.79
C VAL A 59 -2.25 7.83 3.86
N PRO A 60 -2.60 6.71 4.54
CA PRO A 60 -1.79 6.15 5.59
C PRO A 60 -0.37 5.76 5.16
N ILE A 61 -0.13 5.57 3.85
CA ILE A 61 1.20 5.26 3.31
C ILE A 61 2.25 6.34 3.63
N LEU A 62 1.84 7.58 3.93
CA LEU A 62 2.74 8.64 4.41
C LEU A 62 3.45 8.26 5.72
N TRP A 63 2.81 7.45 6.56
CA TRP A 63 3.35 7.01 7.84
C TRP A 63 4.24 5.77 7.74
N ARG A 64 4.49 5.24 6.53
CA ARG A 64 5.21 3.98 6.30
C ARG A 64 6.59 3.89 6.95
N ARG A 65 7.29 5.01 7.13
CA ARG A 65 8.64 5.03 7.73
C ARG A 65 8.64 4.98 9.25
N ARG A 66 7.58 5.49 9.89
CA ARG A 66 7.51 5.59 11.35
C ARG A 66 6.65 4.49 11.97
N ALA A 67 5.62 4.08 11.24
CA ALA A 67 4.58 3.21 11.78
C ALA A 67 3.91 2.42 10.64
N VAL A 68 4.68 1.56 9.95
CA VAL A 68 4.17 0.79 8.79
C VAL A 68 2.99 -0.12 9.14
N LEU A 69 3.01 -0.77 10.30
CA LEU A 69 1.94 -1.69 10.71
C LEU A 69 0.61 -0.98 10.97
N PRO A 70 0.53 0.10 11.78
CA PRO A 70 -0.74 0.81 11.92
C PRO A 70 -1.18 1.50 10.63
N ALA A 71 -0.24 1.98 9.79
CA ALA A 71 -0.58 2.51 8.47
C ALA A 71 -1.27 1.47 7.57
N LEU A 72 -0.70 0.25 7.52
CA LEU A 72 -1.27 -0.88 6.81
C LEU A 72 -2.63 -1.27 7.39
N ALA A 73 -2.74 -1.36 8.72
CA ALA A 73 -4.00 -1.69 9.39
C ALA A 73 -5.12 -0.68 9.08
N VAL A 74 -4.83 0.63 9.10
CA VAL A 74 -5.81 1.66 8.72
C VAL A 74 -6.27 1.48 7.27
N SER A 75 -5.35 1.23 6.34
CA SER A 75 -5.70 1.00 4.93
C SER A 75 -6.59 -0.23 4.75
N ILE A 76 -6.28 -1.33 5.46
CA ILE A 76 -7.12 -2.54 5.50
C ILE A 76 -8.51 -2.21 6.02
N LEU A 77 -8.63 -1.49 7.14
CA LEU A 77 -9.91 -1.14 7.74
C LEU A 77 -10.76 -0.28 6.81
N VAL A 78 -10.17 0.68 6.11
CA VAL A 78 -10.90 1.52 5.15
C VAL A 78 -11.40 0.68 3.96
N PHE A 79 -10.57 -0.20 3.39
CA PHE A 79 -11.02 -1.10 2.33
C PHE A 79 -12.08 -2.09 2.82
N ALA A 80 -11.93 -2.66 4.01
CA ALA A 80 -12.90 -3.57 4.58
C ALA A 80 -14.25 -2.89 4.82
N ALA A 81 -14.25 -1.66 5.33
CA ALA A 81 -15.46 -0.86 5.48
C ALA A 81 -16.11 -0.53 4.12
N SER A 82 -15.31 -0.40 3.06
CA SER A 82 -15.81 -0.14 1.70
C SER A 82 -16.60 -1.30 1.10
N LEU A 83 -16.46 -2.53 1.62
CA LEU A 83 -17.18 -3.72 1.13
C LEU A 83 -18.70 -3.56 1.35
N PRO A 84 -19.21 -3.53 2.60
CA PRO A 84 -20.65 -3.38 2.83
C PRO A 84 -21.21 -2.02 2.40
N MET A 85 -20.37 -0.99 2.22
CA MET A 85 -20.81 0.33 1.78
C MET A 85 -21.09 0.42 0.28
N PHE A 86 -20.33 -0.31 -0.54
CA PHE A 86 -20.35 -0.12 -2.00
C PHE A 86 -20.53 -1.42 -2.80
N GLY A 87 -20.42 -2.60 -2.18
CA GLY A 87 -20.56 -3.90 -2.85
C GLY A 87 -19.49 -4.12 -3.92
N TRP A 88 -19.88 -4.63 -5.08
CA TRP A 88 -18.98 -4.83 -6.22
C TRP A 88 -18.58 -3.49 -6.85
N ILE A 89 -17.34 -3.07 -6.62
CA ILE A 89 -16.69 -1.92 -7.28
C ILE A 89 -15.27 -2.31 -7.67
N THR A 90 -14.64 -1.57 -8.59
CA THR A 90 -13.23 -1.79 -8.93
C THR A 90 -12.34 -1.13 -7.88
N ARG A 91 -11.60 -1.96 -7.13
CA ARG A 91 -10.65 -1.60 -6.06
C ARG A 91 -9.22 -1.95 -6.44
N CYS A 92 -9.00 -2.98 -7.25
CA CYS A 92 -7.70 -3.56 -7.57
C CYS A 92 -6.71 -2.54 -8.16
N GLY A 93 -7.19 -1.57 -8.95
CA GLY A 93 -6.38 -0.50 -9.53
C GLY A 93 -5.68 0.43 -8.51
N LEU A 94 -6.16 0.46 -7.27
CA LEU A 94 -5.50 1.14 -6.14
C LEU A 94 -4.96 0.14 -5.12
N GLY A 95 -5.77 -0.84 -4.74
CA GLY A 95 -5.47 -1.76 -3.66
C GLY A 95 -4.23 -2.63 -3.94
N LEU A 96 -4.03 -3.11 -5.17
CA LEU A 96 -2.84 -3.89 -5.52
C LEU A 96 -1.56 -3.04 -5.53
N PRO A 97 -1.49 -1.87 -6.20
CA PRO A 97 -0.34 -0.97 -6.07
C PRO A 97 -0.02 -0.59 -4.62
N LEU A 98 -1.05 -0.38 -3.79
CA LEU A 98 -0.89 -0.07 -2.37
C LEU A 98 -0.32 -1.26 -1.59
N ALA A 99 -0.80 -2.49 -1.84
CA ALA A 99 -0.27 -3.70 -1.23
C ALA A 99 1.21 -3.92 -1.59
N ILE A 100 1.59 -3.72 -2.85
CA ILE A 100 2.98 -3.77 -3.33
C ILE A 100 3.85 -2.73 -2.58
N ALA A 101 3.34 -1.49 -2.45
CA ALA A 101 4.04 -0.45 -1.71
C ALA A 101 4.21 -0.78 -0.22
N TYR A 102 3.21 -1.38 0.41
CA TYR A 102 3.30 -1.86 1.78
C TYR A 102 4.24 -3.05 1.93
N ALA A 103 4.27 -3.99 0.98
CA ALA A 103 5.20 -5.13 1.01
C ALA A 103 6.66 -4.65 1.07
N TYR A 104 7.02 -3.71 0.19
CA TYR A 104 8.33 -3.05 0.23
C TYR A 104 8.56 -2.32 1.56
N ALA A 105 7.57 -1.57 2.04
CA ALA A 105 7.69 -0.78 3.26
C ALA A 105 7.84 -1.65 4.51
N VAL A 106 7.14 -2.78 4.60
CA VAL A 106 7.25 -3.75 5.70
C VAL A 106 8.67 -4.29 5.72
N ALA A 107 9.16 -4.81 4.60
CA ALA A 107 10.52 -5.31 4.47
C ALA A 107 11.56 -4.29 4.92
N ARG A 108 11.36 -3.02 4.58
CA ARG A 108 12.34 -1.96 4.83
C ARG A 108 12.24 -1.30 6.20
N PHE A 109 11.06 -1.24 6.82
CA PHE A 109 10.81 -0.38 7.98
C PHE A 109 10.16 -1.08 9.18
N ALA A 110 9.69 -2.33 9.06
CA ALA A 110 9.00 -3.01 10.16
C ALA A 110 9.91 -3.37 11.35
N GLY A 111 11.22 -3.51 11.11
CA GLY A 111 12.23 -3.85 12.11
C GLY A 111 12.32 -5.36 12.36
N PRO A 112 12.13 -5.85 13.60
CA PRO A 112 12.36 -7.25 13.97
C PRO A 112 11.47 -8.24 13.21
N ALA A 113 11.92 -9.51 13.12
CA ALA A 113 11.28 -10.57 12.34
C ALA A 113 9.79 -10.79 12.69
N SER A 114 9.40 -10.67 13.96
CA SER A 114 7.99 -10.80 14.36
C SER A 114 7.09 -9.75 13.69
N ARG A 115 7.57 -8.50 13.58
CA ARG A 115 6.85 -7.41 12.90
C ARG A 115 6.85 -7.57 11.39
N GLN A 116 7.90 -8.17 10.82
CA GLN A 116 7.95 -8.53 9.39
C GLN A 116 6.85 -9.54 9.07
N VAL A 117 6.72 -10.61 9.85
CA VAL A 117 5.68 -11.63 9.65
C VAL A 117 4.28 -11.02 9.75
N ILE A 118 4.01 -10.21 10.78
CA ILE A 118 2.73 -9.51 10.93
C ILE A 118 2.45 -8.61 9.73
N GLY A 119 3.46 -7.88 9.24
CA GLY A 119 3.33 -7.00 8.09
C GLY A 119 3.06 -7.76 6.79
N VAL A 120 3.74 -8.88 6.54
CA VAL A 120 3.51 -9.73 5.36
C VAL A 120 2.10 -10.33 5.40
N VAL A 121 1.68 -10.86 6.54
CA VAL A 121 0.29 -11.33 6.73
C VAL A 121 -0.70 -10.20 6.47
N GLY A 122 -0.42 -8.99 6.98
CA GLY A 122 -1.25 -7.81 6.73
C GLY A 122 -1.34 -7.43 5.24
N VAL A 123 -0.25 -7.54 4.48
CA VAL A 123 -0.26 -7.30 3.02
C VAL A 123 -1.15 -8.31 2.31
N VAL A 124 -1.05 -9.59 2.67
CA VAL A 124 -1.93 -10.65 2.12
C VAL A 124 -3.39 -10.36 2.46
N VAL A 125 -3.68 -9.97 3.71
CA VAL A 125 -5.04 -9.58 4.14
C VAL A 125 -5.53 -8.37 3.34
N LEU A 126 -4.69 -7.37 3.09
CA LEU A 126 -5.05 -6.22 2.26
C LEU A 126 -5.44 -6.65 0.84
N GLU A 127 -4.66 -7.53 0.20
CA GLU A 127 -5.00 -8.06 -1.12
C GLU A 127 -6.33 -8.83 -1.12
N LEU A 128 -6.54 -9.69 -0.11
CA LEU A 128 -7.79 -10.45 0.03
C LEU A 128 -9.00 -9.52 0.17
N VAL A 129 -8.92 -8.52 1.05
CA VAL A 129 -10.00 -7.54 1.28
C VAL A 129 -10.29 -6.74 0.01
N VAL A 130 -9.26 -6.35 -0.74
CA VAL A 130 -9.41 -5.61 -1.99
C VAL A 130 -10.08 -6.45 -3.06
N LEU A 131 -9.73 -7.74 -3.17
CA LEU A 131 -10.14 -8.61 -4.26
C LEU A 131 -11.47 -9.35 -4.03
N VAL A 132 -11.96 -9.45 -2.80
CA VAL A 132 -13.13 -10.29 -2.47
C VAL A 132 -14.40 -9.87 -3.22
N GLU A 133 -14.62 -8.57 -3.40
CA GLU A 133 -15.75 -7.98 -4.15
C GLU A 133 -15.23 -7.03 -5.25
N ASP A 134 -14.11 -7.37 -5.89
CA ASP A 134 -13.59 -6.57 -6.99
C ASP A 134 -14.31 -6.87 -8.31
N ALA A 135 -14.96 -5.85 -8.85
CA ALA A 135 -15.75 -5.96 -10.09
C ALA A 135 -14.88 -6.27 -11.33
N SER A 136 -13.63 -5.81 -11.36
CA SER A 136 -12.73 -5.99 -12.52
C SER A 136 -12.11 -7.38 -12.56
N THR A 137 -11.68 -7.91 -11.41
CA THR A 137 -11.00 -9.21 -11.35
C THR A 137 -11.94 -10.39 -11.18
N GLY A 138 -13.21 -10.14 -10.86
CA GLY A 138 -14.19 -11.22 -10.65
C GLY A 138 -13.94 -11.99 -9.37
N GLY A 139 -13.29 -11.38 -8.37
CA GLY A 139 -12.87 -12.05 -7.14
C GLY A 139 -11.36 -12.30 -7.05
N LEU A 140 -10.99 -13.40 -6.39
CA LEU A 140 -9.62 -13.71 -5.95
C LEU A 140 -8.63 -14.11 -7.07
N GLY A 141 -9.06 -14.16 -8.33
CA GLY A 141 -8.21 -14.58 -9.46
C GLY A 141 -6.93 -13.76 -9.62
N ALA A 142 -6.98 -12.47 -9.25
CA ALA A 142 -5.81 -11.58 -9.32
C ALA A 142 -4.74 -11.87 -8.26
N LEU A 143 -5.00 -12.68 -7.22
CA LEU A 143 -3.98 -13.09 -6.25
C LEU A 143 -2.79 -13.81 -6.91
N GLY A 144 -3.04 -14.54 -8.01
CA GLY A 144 -2.00 -15.22 -8.76
C GLY A 144 -0.92 -14.27 -9.31
N ILE A 145 -1.25 -12.99 -9.48
CA ILE A 145 -0.32 -11.93 -9.92
C ILE A 145 0.06 -11.00 -8.76
N GLY A 146 -0.90 -10.67 -7.89
CA GLY A 146 -0.68 -9.81 -6.71
C GLY A 146 0.40 -10.34 -5.78
N LEU A 147 0.28 -11.60 -5.34
CA LEU A 147 1.21 -12.21 -4.40
C LEU A 147 2.65 -12.26 -4.92
N PRO A 148 2.94 -12.69 -6.17
CA PRO A 148 4.29 -12.61 -6.72
C PRO A 148 4.86 -11.18 -6.76
N LEU A 149 4.05 -10.19 -7.15
CA LEU A 149 4.50 -8.80 -7.19
C LEU A 149 4.80 -8.25 -5.79
N ALA A 150 3.95 -8.55 -4.81
CA ALA A 150 4.19 -8.21 -3.42
C ALA A 150 5.45 -8.90 -2.87
N ALA A 151 5.67 -10.18 -3.20
CA ALA A 151 6.88 -10.91 -2.82
C ALA A 151 8.15 -10.30 -3.42
N LEU A 152 8.13 -9.91 -4.70
CA LEU A 152 9.24 -9.22 -5.36
C LEU A 152 9.53 -7.87 -4.70
N ALA A 153 8.50 -7.09 -4.41
CA ALA A 153 8.63 -5.80 -3.74
C ALA A 153 9.16 -5.94 -2.29
N TYR A 154 8.69 -6.94 -1.56
CA TYR A 154 9.22 -7.30 -0.25
C TYR A 154 10.70 -7.67 -0.34
N GLY A 155 11.08 -8.54 -1.27
CA GLY A 155 12.48 -8.92 -1.52
C GLY A 155 13.37 -7.71 -1.83
N ALA A 156 12.92 -6.80 -2.69
CA ALA A 156 13.61 -5.55 -2.97
C ALA A 156 13.79 -4.68 -1.70
N GLY A 157 12.77 -4.63 -0.85
CA GLY A 157 12.83 -3.95 0.45
C GLY A 157 13.89 -4.54 1.39
N VAL A 158 13.99 -5.88 1.46
CA VAL A 158 15.01 -6.59 2.27
C VAL A 158 16.42 -6.28 1.78
N VAL A 159 16.64 -6.31 0.46
CA VAL A 159 17.93 -5.97 -0.15
C VAL A 159 18.32 -4.53 0.19
N VAL A 160 17.41 -3.57 -0.01
CA VAL A 160 17.68 -2.16 0.30
C VAL A 160 17.91 -1.93 1.80
N ASN A 161 17.20 -2.66 2.68
CA ASN A 161 17.43 -2.59 4.12
C ASN A 161 18.85 -3.02 4.47
N THR A 162 19.23 -4.19 3.98
CA THR A 162 20.55 -4.80 4.23
C THR A 162 21.69 -3.90 3.72
N LEU A 163 21.53 -3.32 2.52
CA LEU A 163 22.52 -2.39 1.95
C LEU A 163 22.65 -1.10 2.77
N ALA A 164 21.55 -0.58 3.29
CA ALA A 164 21.58 0.61 4.13
C ALA A 164 22.25 0.36 5.47
N ASP A 165 21.98 -0.79 6.10
CA ASP A 165 22.59 -1.17 7.38
C ASP A 165 24.10 -1.37 7.24
N ARG A 166 24.55 -2.00 6.13
CA ARG A 166 25.98 -2.13 5.80
C ARG A 166 26.68 -0.78 5.62
N ARG A 167 26.04 0.17 4.93
CA ARG A 167 26.60 1.52 4.73
C ARG A 167 26.72 2.29 6.04
N ALA A 168 25.74 2.15 6.94
CA ALA A 168 25.80 2.76 8.26
C ALA A 168 26.99 2.20 9.07
N ALA A 169 27.16 0.89 9.11
CA ALA A 169 28.27 0.23 9.81
C ALA A 169 29.66 0.61 9.25
N GLY A 170 29.79 0.76 7.92
CA GLY A 170 31.04 1.20 7.30
C GLY A 170 31.42 2.65 7.62
N SER A 171 30.43 3.54 7.76
CA SER A 171 30.68 4.95 8.10
C SER A 171 31.21 5.16 9.53
N THR A 172 30.83 4.29 10.46
CA THR A 172 31.30 4.32 11.86
C THR A 172 32.69 3.72 12.05
N LEU A 173 33.15 2.91 11.10
CA LEU A 173 34.48 2.27 11.10
C LEU A 173 35.53 3.06 10.30
N ALA A 174 35.31 4.36 10.07
CA ALA A 174 36.31 5.27 9.53
C ALA A 174 37.01 6.15 10.62
N PRO A 175 37.60 5.60 11.71
CA PRO A 175 38.32 6.40 12.70
C PRO A 175 39.78 6.73 12.31
N GLU A 176 40.25 6.44 11.09
CA GLU A 176 41.68 6.53 10.74
C GLU A 176 42.02 7.62 9.70
N ARG A 177 41.42 8.81 9.84
CA ARG A 177 41.95 10.07 9.29
C ARG A 177 41.71 11.24 10.24
N VAL A 178 42.19 11.09 11.47
CA VAL A 178 42.60 12.23 12.30
C VAL A 178 44.03 11.94 12.75
N SER A 179 44.95 11.94 11.77
CA SER A 179 46.37 12.15 11.98
C SER A 179 46.55 13.61 12.41
N ALA A 180 47.11 13.88 13.59
CA ALA A 180 48.56 13.98 13.88
C ALA A 180 49.04 15.42 13.69
#